data_AF-A0A0A7GCM3-F1
#
_entry.id   AF-A0A0A7GCM3-F1
#
_cell.length_a   1.000
_cell.length_b   1.000
_cell.length_c   1.000
_cell.angle_alpha   90.00
_cell.angle_beta   90.00
_cell.angle_gamma   90.00
#
_symmetry.space_group_name_H-M   'P 1'
#
loop_
_entity.id
_entity.type
_entity.pdbx_description
1 polymer ?
#
loop_
_entity_poly.entity_id
_entity_poly.type
_entity_poly.pdbx_seq_one_letter_code
_entity_poly.pdbx_strand_id
1 'polypeptide(L)'
;MKKHLLPIVLLLLIHIARADVIFPLTFVFIPYIPIIILLEVLAFLALRERLGLEIQAGRGILVVAIANIISSAAGLVVPGPYKSAIEIWFLSAYALSTLIEGVIYRVGMGKSAVKSVLLSAILNAVSYAAVLVAIITKML
;
A
#
# COMPACT_ATOMS: atom_id res chain seq x y z
N MET A 1 -9.44 21.34 9.00
CA MET A 1 -10.03 20.80 7.75
C MET A 1 -9.25 19.64 7.08
N LYS A 2 -8.18 19.06 7.66
CA LYS A 2 -7.39 18.01 6.97
C LYS A 2 -7.71 16.55 7.34
N LYS A 3 -8.58 16.30 8.34
CA LYS A 3 -8.82 14.95 8.92
C LYS A 3 -9.81 14.07 8.15
N HIS A 4 -10.58 14.65 7.21
CA HIS A 4 -11.60 13.92 6.45
C HIS A 4 -11.16 13.56 5.03
N LEU A 5 -10.00 14.04 4.56
CA LEU A 5 -9.53 13.78 3.21
C LEU A 5 -9.14 12.31 3.00
N LEU A 6 -8.52 11.66 3.98
CA LEU A 6 -8.08 10.28 3.83
C LEU A 6 -9.26 9.29 3.66
N PRO A 7 -10.31 9.33 4.50
CA PRO A 7 -11.51 8.51 4.29
C PRO A 7 -12.21 8.81 2.96
N ILE A 8 -12.28 10.09 2.57
CA ILE A 8 -12.93 10.52 1.33
C ILE A 8 -12.14 10.03 0.11
N VAL A 9 -10.81 10.16 0.13
CA VAL A 9 -9.92 9.64 -0.93
C VAL A 9 -10.02 8.12 -1.01
N LEU A 10 -10.06 7.41 0.13
CA LEU A 10 -10.29 5.95 0.18
C LEU A 10 -11.65 5.57 -0.41
N LEU A 11 -12.72 6.26 -0.03
CA LEU A 11 -14.06 6.02 -0.59
C LEU A 11 -14.12 6.32 -2.10
N LEU A 12 -13.46 7.38 -2.55
CA LEU A 12 -13.38 7.76 -3.96
C LEU A 12 -12.59 6.71 -4.77
N LEU A 13 -11.47 6.23 -4.22
CA LEU A 13 -10.66 5.14 -4.78
C LEU A 13 -11.50 3.87 -4.97
N ILE A 14 -12.32 3.53 -3.97
CA ILE A 14 -13.23 2.38 -3.99
C ILE A 14 -14.31 2.54 -5.05
N HIS A 15 -14.96 3.71 -5.13
CA HIS A 15 -16.08 3.95 -6.04
C HIS A 15 -15.65 4.06 -7.52
N ILE A 16 -14.47 4.63 -7.79
CA ILE A 16 -13.98 4.80 -9.16
C ILE A 16 -13.50 3.49 -9.75
N ALA A 17 -12.92 2.60 -8.94
CA ALA A 17 -12.36 1.35 -9.41
C ALA A 17 -13.41 0.26 -9.72
N ARG A 18 -14.59 0.69 -10.24
CA ARG A 18 -15.71 -0.17 -10.66
C ARG A 18 -15.22 -1.45 -11.37
N ALA A 19 -15.33 -2.54 -10.62
CA ALA A 19 -15.84 -3.86 -10.98
C ALA A 19 -14.93 -4.96 -11.54
N ASP A 20 -13.67 -4.75 -11.96
CA ASP A 20 -12.86 -5.91 -12.43
C ASP A 20 -11.46 -6.04 -11.80
N VAL A 21 -10.92 -4.98 -11.18
CA VAL A 21 -9.49 -4.92 -10.88
C VAL A 21 -9.27 -4.10 -9.63
N ILE A 22 -9.35 -4.69 -8.43
CA ILE A 22 -8.81 -3.99 -7.25
C ILE A 22 -8.24 -4.97 -6.24
N PHE A 23 -6.93 -5.14 -6.25
CA PHE A 23 -6.15 -5.58 -5.09
C PHE A 23 -4.67 -5.63 -5.51
N PRO A 24 -3.74 -4.94 -4.84
CA PRO A 24 -2.33 -5.33 -4.90
C PRO A 24 -2.06 -6.76 -4.35
N LEU A 25 -3.11 -7.48 -3.96
CA LEU A 25 -3.15 -8.84 -3.46
C LEU A 25 -3.78 -9.85 -4.44
N THR A 26 -4.30 -9.42 -5.60
CA THR A 26 -4.86 -10.33 -6.61
C THR A 26 -3.91 -10.52 -7.78
N PHE A 27 -3.99 -11.69 -8.41
CA PHE A 27 -3.14 -12.12 -9.53
C PHE A 27 -3.01 -11.08 -10.67
N VAL A 28 -4.02 -10.24 -10.86
CA VAL A 28 -4.08 -9.20 -11.91
C VAL A 28 -3.03 -8.09 -11.72
N PHE A 29 -2.57 -7.86 -10.48
CA PHE A 29 -1.64 -6.77 -10.17
C PHE A 29 -0.18 -7.20 -10.08
N ILE A 30 0.11 -8.50 -10.21
CA ILE A 30 1.47 -9.04 -10.22
C ILE A 30 2.38 -8.31 -11.24
N PRO A 31 1.95 -7.99 -12.48
CA PRO A 31 2.79 -7.27 -13.45
C PRO A 31 3.17 -5.85 -12.99
N TYR A 32 2.40 -5.26 -12.06
CA TYR A 32 2.57 -3.89 -11.59
C TYR A 32 3.37 -3.81 -10.30
N ILE A 33 3.68 -4.94 -9.65
CA ILE A 33 4.51 -4.97 -8.43
C ILE A 33 5.82 -4.18 -8.61
N PRO A 34 6.58 -4.29 -9.72
CA PRO A 34 7.81 -3.52 -9.90
C PRO A 34 7.61 -2.00 -9.87
N ILE A 35 6.55 -1.49 -10.50
CA ILE A 35 6.27 -0.04 -10.54
C ILE A 35 5.71 0.45 -9.20
N ILE A 36 4.90 -0.38 -8.52
CA ILE A 36 4.40 -0.12 -7.18
C ILE A 36 5.56 0.02 -6.19
N ILE A 37 6.49 -0.95 -6.17
CA ILE A 37 7.69 -0.92 -5.33
C ILE A 37 8.51 0.35 -5.63
N LEU A 38 8.69 0.71 -6.90
CA LEU A 38 9.42 1.92 -7.27
C LEU A 38 8.76 3.18 -6.70
N LEU A 39 7.44 3.31 -6.82
CA LEU A 39 6.70 4.46 -6.30
C LEU A 39 6.75 4.53 -4.77
N GLU A 40 6.63 3.40 -4.07
CA GLU A 40 6.78 3.36 -2.61
C GLU A 40 8.20 3.69 -2.17
N VAL A 41 9.22 3.22 -2.89
CA VAL A 41 10.62 3.58 -2.62
C VAL A 41 10.83 5.09 -2.76
N LEU A 42 10.32 5.70 -3.82
CA LEU A 42 10.41 7.15 -4.02
C LEU A 42 9.65 7.91 -2.92
N ALA A 43 8.45 7.47 -2.56
CA ALA A 43 7.67 8.04 -1.47
C ALA A 43 8.40 7.91 -0.12
N PHE A 44 8.98 6.75 0.17
CA PHE A 44 9.79 6.52 1.36
C PHE A 44 10.96 7.48 1.42
N LEU A 45 11.73 7.63 0.34
CA LEU A 45 12.87 8.56 0.29
C LEU A 45 12.43 10.01 0.55
N ALA A 46 11.29 10.43 0.01
CA ALA A 46 10.73 11.76 0.23
C ALA A 46 10.18 11.98 1.66
N LEU A 47 9.74 10.92 2.34
CA LEU A 47 9.11 10.98 3.65
C LEU A 47 10.05 10.70 4.82
N ARG A 48 11.15 9.96 4.60
CA ARG A 48 12.00 9.45 5.69
C ARG A 48 12.53 10.56 6.59
N GLU A 49 12.93 11.70 6.02
CA GLU A 49 13.45 12.84 6.78
C GLU A 49 12.33 13.53 7.57
N ARG A 50 11.16 13.71 6.95
CA ARG A 50 9.97 14.31 7.58
C ARG A 50 9.41 13.48 8.72
N LEU A 51 9.54 12.15 8.64
CA LEU A 51 9.10 11.21 9.66
C LEU A 51 10.16 10.96 10.76
N GLY A 52 11.35 11.58 10.63
CA GLY A 52 12.47 11.39 11.55
C GLY A 52 13.00 9.95 11.53
N LEU A 53 13.02 9.33 10.35
CA LEU A 53 13.55 7.98 10.15
C LEU A 53 15.06 8.05 9.92
N GLU A 54 15.81 7.92 11.00
CA GLU A 54 17.28 7.75 10.99
C GLU A 54 17.66 6.35 10.50
N ILE A 55 17.47 6.09 9.21
CA ILE A 55 17.86 4.83 8.55
C ILE A 55 18.64 5.16 7.26
N GLN A 56 19.69 4.38 7.00
CA GLN A 56 20.43 4.48 5.74
C GLN A 56 19.47 4.25 4.56
N ALA A 57 19.58 5.08 3.51
CA ALA A 57 18.70 5.04 2.34
C ALA A 57 18.60 3.62 1.76
N GLY A 58 19.75 2.98 1.48
CA GLY A 58 19.80 1.63 0.92
C GLY A 58 19.10 0.58 1.77
N ARG A 59 19.29 0.61 3.10
CA ARG A 59 18.58 -0.30 4.01
C ARG A 59 17.07 -0.04 4.00
N GLY A 60 16.65 1.23 3.99
CA GLY A 60 15.24 1.59 3.92
C GLY A 60 14.57 1.12 2.63
N ILE A 61 15.22 1.32 1.48
CA ILE A 61 14.76 0.84 0.17
C ILE A 61 14.56 -0.68 0.18
N LEU A 62 15.57 -1.42 0.68
CA LEU A 62 15.49 -2.87 0.77
C LEU A 62 14.32 -3.32 1.65
N VAL A 63 14.13 -2.68 2.81
CA VAL A 63 13.04 -3.00 3.73
C VAL A 63 11.67 -2.71 3.10
N VAL A 64 11.51 -1.60 2.37
CA VAL A 64 10.27 -1.28 1.62
C VAL A 64 9.99 -2.35 0.57
N ALA A 65 10.98 -2.71 -0.25
CA ALA A 65 10.81 -3.75 -1.26
C ALA A 65 10.41 -5.10 -0.65
N ILE A 66 11.08 -5.52 0.43
CA ILE A 66 10.74 -6.76 1.16
C ILE A 66 9.32 -6.70 1.72
N ALA A 67 8.93 -5.57 2.32
CA ALA A 67 7.61 -5.39 2.89
C ALA A 67 6.52 -5.55 1.83
N ASN A 68 6.71 -4.92 0.67
CA ASN A 68 5.78 -4.98 -0.45
C ASN A 68 5.68 -6.39 -1.06
N ILE A 69 6.79 -7.12 -1.18
CA ILE A 69 6.80 -8.52 -1.66
C ILE A 69 6.03 -9.41 -0.68
N ILE A 70 6.28 -9.27 0.62
CA ILE A 70 5.62 -10.09 1.65
C ILE A 70 4.14 -9.75 1.76
N SER A 71 3.76 -8.47 1.75
CA SER A 71 2.35 -8.06 1.77
C SER A 71 1.63 -8.55 0.52
N SER A 72 2.22 -8.42 -0.67
CA SER A 72 1.70 -8.97 -1.92
C SER A 72 1.51 -10.50 -1.87
N ALA A 73 2.47 -11.24 -1.32
CA ALA A 73 2.40 -12.69 -1.17
C ALA A 73 1.29 -13.11 -0.19
N ALA A 74 1.12 -12.39 0.92
CA ALA A 74 0.01 -12.60 1.84
C ALA A 74 -1.36 -12.37 1.15
N GLY A 75 -1.37 -11.58 0.09
CA GLY A 75 -2.53 -11.36 -0.74
C GLY A 75 -3.03 -12.57 -1.52
N LEU A 76 -2.10 -13.42 -1.95
CA LEU A 76 -2.40 -14.61 -2.73
C LEU A 76 -3.24 -15.63 -1.95
N VAL A 77 -3.23 -15.55 -0.61
CA VAL A 77 -3.99 -16.44 0.27
C VAL A 77 -5.30 -15.81 0.77
N VAL A 78 -5.54 -14.53 0.47
CA VAL A 78 -6.81 -13.87 0.80
C VAL A 78 -7.84 -14.23 -0.27
N PRO A 79 -8.97 -14.88 0.07
CA PRO A 79 -9.98 -15.25 -0.92
C PRO A 79 -10.49 -14.00 -1.63
N GLY A 80 -10.51 -14.07 -2.98
CA GLY A 80 -10.86 -12.95 -3.85
C GLY A 80 -12.29 -12.43 -3.63
N PRO A 81 -12.58 -11.19 -4.06
CA PRO A 81 -13.85 -10.54 -3.77
C PRO A 81 -15.03 -11.25 -4.43
N TYR A 82 -16.08 -11.50 -3.65
CA TYR A 82 -17.43 -11.71 -4.17
C TYR A 82 -18.02 -10.35 -4.58
N LYS A 83 -18.77 -10.31 -5.70
CA LYS A 83 -19.35 -9.09 -6.30
C LYS A 83 -20.12 -8.18 -5.33
N SER A 84 -20.56 -8.69 -4.17
CA SER A 84 -21.44 -7.99 -3.22
C SER A 84 -20.74 -7.20 -2.10
N ALA A 85 -19.41 -7.16 -2.00
CA ALA A 85 -18.74 -6.49 -0.86
C ALA A 85 -17.36 -5.87 -1.15
N ILE A 86 -17.13 -5.40 -2.38
CA ILE A 86 -15.81 -4.90 -2.84
C ILE A 86 -15.21 -3.83 -1.90
N GLU A 87 -16.03 -2.92 -1.38
CA GLU A 87 -15.57 -1.84 -0.49
C GLU A 87 -15.00 -2.38 0.83
N ILE A 88 -15.67 -3.37 1.42
CA ILE A 88 -15.25 -4.00 2.68
C ILE A 88 -13.97 -4.80 2.45
N TRP A 89 -13.88 -5.51 1.32
CA TRP A 89 -12.67 -6.24 0.93
C TRP A 89 -11.49 -5.30 0.73
N PHE A 90 -11.70 -4.17 0.06
CA PHE A 90 -10.68 -3.15 -0.14
C PHE A 90 -10.16 -2.58 1.18
N LEU A 91 -11.06 -2.20 2.09
CA LEU A 91 -10.66 -1.66 3.39
C LEU A 91 -9.92 -2.71 4.23
N SER A 92 -10.38 -3.97 4.17
CA SER A 92 -9.74 -5.10 4.84
C SER A 92 -8.33 -5.36 4.29
N ALA A 93 -8.18 -5.29 2.97
CA ALA A 93 -6.91 -5.42 2.26
C ALA A 93 -5.88 -4.39 2.69
N TYR A 94 -6.31 -3.12 2.64
CA TYR A 94 -5.48 -1.99 2.98
C TYR A 94 -5.06 -2.07 4.45
N ALA A 95 -5.99 -2.41 5.34
CA ALA A 95 -5.69 -2.61 6.75
C ALA A 95 -4.71 -3.77 6.96
N LEU A 96 -4.93 -4.91 6.32
CA LEU A 96 -4.06 -6.08 6.43
C LEU A 96 -2.65 -5.79 5.92
N SER A 97 -2.53 -5.20 4.73
CA SER A 97 -1.24 -4.78 4.15
C SER A 97 -0.53 -3.77 5.05
N THR A 98 -1.28 -2.77 5.55
CA THR A 98 -0.77 -1.77 6.48
C THR A 98 -0.17 -2.41 7.74
N LEU A 99 -0.84 -3.43 8.29
CA LEU A 99 -0.38 -4.15 9.47
C LEU A 99 0.86 -5.01 9.17
N ILE A 100 0.85 -5.79 8.09
CA ILE A 100 1.97 -6.66 7.68
C ILE A 100 3.23 -5.82 7.47
N GLU A 101 3.15 -4.81 6.62
CA GLU A 101 4.28 -3.93 6.35
C GLU A 101 4.68 -3.11 7.58
N GLY A 102 3.71 -2.71 8.42
CA GLY A 102 3.99 -2.03 9.68
C GLY A 102 4.85 -2.86 10.64
N VAL A 103 4.62 -4.19 10.68
CA VAL A 103 5.48 -5.12 11.44
C VAL A 103 6.87 -5.22 10.81
N ILE A 104 6.95 -5.33 9.49
CA ILE A 104 8.23 -5.43 8.77
C ILE A 104 9.05 -4.15 8.93
N TYR A 105 8.43 -2.96 8.86
CA TYR A 105 9.09 -1.68 9.11
C TYR A 105 9.53 -1.52 10.55
N ARG A 106 8.73 -2.00 11.51
CA ARG A 106 9.15 -2.01 12.92
C ARG A 106 10.43 -2.83 13.12
N VAL A 107 10.45 -4.06 12.61
CA VAL A 107 11.60 -4.97 12.74
C VAL A 107 12.80 -4.49 11.93
N GLY A 108 12.58 -4.15 10.66
CA GLY A 108 13.62 -3.79 9.70
C GLY A 108 14.23 -2.41 9.95
N MET A 109 13.48 -1.46 10.51
CA MET A 109 13.91 -0.08 10.75
C MET A 109 14.11 0.29 12.23
N GLY A 110 13.71 -0.59 13.17
CA GLY A 110 13.91 -0.38 14.61
C GLY A 110 13.12 0.80 15.17
N LYS A 111 11.94 1.11 14.62
CA LYS A 111 11.11 2.26 15.02
C LYS A 111 9.93 1.85 15.88
N SER A 112 9.28 2.84 16.50
CA SER A 112 8.06 2.61 17.27
C SER A 112 6.95 2.03 16.39
N ALA A 113 6.06 1.25 17.00
CA ALA A 113 4.93 0.65 16.29
C ALA A 113 4.08 1.70 15.57
N VAL A 114 3.81 2.84 16.23
CA VAL A 114 3.03 3.95 15.66
C VAL A 114 3.68 4.52 14.40
N LYS A 115 4.99 4.81 14.43
CA LYS A 115 5.69 5.37 13.25
C LYS A 115 5.76 4.36 12.10
N SER A 116 5.90 3.08 12.41
CA SER A 116 6.00 2.01 11.43
C SER A 116 4.66 1.77 10.72
N VAL A 117 3.56 1.74 11.49
CA VAL A 117 2.19 1.66 10.94
C VAL A 117 1.83 2.92 10.16
N LEU A 118 2.24 4.10 10.61
CA LEU A 118 2.00 5.35 9.87
C LEU A 118 2.74 5.37 8.53
N LEU A 119 4.02 4.99 8.51
CA LEU A 119 4.79 4.87 7.27
C LEU A 119 4.09 3.90 6.32
N SER A 120 3.71 2.73 6.85
CA SER A 120 3.01 1.68 6.12
C SER A 120 1.69 2.17 5.49
N ALA A 121 0.86 2.87 6.26
CA ALA A 121 -0.37 3.44 5.73
C ALA A 121 -0.10 4.45 4.60
N ILE A 122 0.93 5.29 4.72
CA ILE A 122 1.24 6.27 3.67
C ILE A 122 1.74 5.58 2.40
N LEU A 123 2.63 4.59 2.52
CA LEU A 123 3.16 3.86 1.36
C LEU A 123 2.07 3.03 0.68
N ASN A 124 1.22 2.35 1.44
CA ASN A 124 0.04 1.68 0.90
C ASN A 124 -0.87 2.68 0.18
N ALA A 125 -1.14 3.86 0.74
CA ALA A 125 -1.95 4.87 0.05
C ALA A 125 -1.35 5.29 -1.31
N VAL A 126 -0.01 5.34 -1.44
CA VAL A 126 0.67 5.60 -2.71
C VAL A 126 0.42 4.46 -3.70
N SER A 127 0.57 3.21 -3.27
CA SER A 127 0.32 2.02 -4.09
C SER A 127 -1.10 1.96 -4.62
N TYR A 128 -2.08 2.25 -3.77
CA TYR A 128 -3.49 2.30 -4.15
C TYR A 128 -3.80 3.47 -5.10
N ALA A 129 -3.16 4.64 -4.91
CA ALA A 129 -3.29 5.75 -5.83
C ALA A 129 -2.69 5.43 -7.21
N ALA A 130 -1.54 4.76 -7.26
CA ALA A 130 -0.90 4.33 -8.51
C ALA A 130 -1.78 3.35 -9.29
N VAL A 131 -2.33 2.35 -8.59
CA VAL A 131 -3.29 1.40 -9.13
C VAL A 131 -4.51 2.11 -9.69
N LEU A 132 -5.09 3.06 -8.94
CA LEU A 132 -6.24 3.82 -9.41
C LEU A 132 -5.94 4.56 -10.72
N VAL A 133 -4.79 5.25 -10.80
CA VAL A 133 -4.40 5.99 -12.00
C VAL A 133 -4.26 5.05 -13.20
N ALA A 134 -3.62 3.88 -13.02
CA ALA A 134 -3.48 2.88 -14.08
C ALA A 134 -4.85 2.37 -14.59
N ILE A 135 -5.82 2.17 -13.69
CA ILE A 135 -7.20 1.79 -14.04
C ILE A 135 -7.90 2.92 -14.82
N ILE A 136 -7.87 4.16 -14.31
CA ILE A 136 -8.56 5.30 -14.93
C ILE A 136 -8.02 5.56 -16.35
N THR A 137 -6.71 5.40 -16.54
CA THR A 137 -6.04 5.64 -17.82
C THR A 137 -6.16 4.48 -18.80
N LYS A 138 -6.85 3.39 -18.42
CA LYS A 138 -6.97 2.14 -19.20
C LYS A 138 -5.60 1.57 -19.60
N MET A 139 -4.59 1.80 -18.76
CA MET A 139 -3.34 1.06 -18.84
C MET A 139 -3.51 -0.37 -18.29
N LEU A 140 -4.66 -0.63 -17.66
CA LEU A 140 -5.15 -1.88 -17.08
C LEU A 140 -6.47 -2.31 -17.75
#